data_AF-A0A6M8B854-F1
#
_entry.id   AF-A0A6M8B854-F1
#
_cell.length_a   1.000
_cell.length_b   1.000
_cell.length_c   1.000
_cell.angle_alpha   90.00
_cell.angle_beta   90.00
_cell.angle_gamma   90.00
#
_symmetry.space_group_name_H-M   'P 1'
#
loop_
_entity.id
_entity.type
_entity.pdbx_description
1 polymer ?
#
loop_
_entity_poly.entity_id
_entity_poly.type
_entity_poly.pdbx_seq_one_letter_code
_entity_poly.pdbx_strand_id
1 'polypeptide(L)'
;MELASDSYPVRAFIRHKAKMRVLEAESMGIGCLAFDEPLLQELSTTLFQSERGAAIFIAYPNRQAAEAIEDQFALELAETYRYIKQRKMDTQVQRLNSLL
;
A
#
# COMPACT_ATOMS: atom_id res chain seq x y z
N MET A 1 13.80 -21.43 25.60
CA MET A 1 13.38 -21.88 24.25
C MET A 1 12.41 -20.82 23.75
N GLU A 2 12.90 -19.86 22.98
CA GLU A 2 12.04 -18.84 22.37
C GLU A 2 11.29 -19.51 21.22
N LEU A 3 9.98 -19.72 21.40
CA LEU A 3 9.10 -20.07 20.30
C LEU A 3 9.15 -18.88 19.35
N ALA A 4 9.86 -19.03 18.23
CA ALA A 4 9.70 -18.16 17.09
C ALA A 4 8.21 -18.22 16.74
N SER A 5 7.47 -17.21 17.19
CA SER A 5 6.07 -17.05 16.88
C SER A 5 5.99 -17.04 15.36
N ASP A 6 5.44 -18.08 14.75
CA ASP A 6 5.16 -18.20 13.32
C ASP A 6 4.09 -17.16 12.93
N SER A 7 4.50 -15.90 13.04
CA SER A 7 3.73 -14.70 12.80
C SER A 7 3.56 -14.60 11.29
N TYR A 8 2.35 -14.93 10.82
CA TYR A 8 1.99 -14.75 9.43
C TYR A 8 2.32 -13.32 8.94
N PRO A 9 3.10 -13.14 7.85
CA PRO A 9 3.71 -11.86 7.52
C PRO A 9 2.74 -10.90 6.78
N VAL A 10 1.68 -10.48 7.46
CA VAL A 10 0.58 -9.62 6.96
C VAL A 10 1.09 -8.43 6.13
N ARG A 11 2.13 -7.74 6.61
CA ARG A 11 2.72 -6.56 5.94
C ARG A 11 3.25 -6.86 4.53
N ALA A 12 3.91 -8.00 4.34
CA ALA A 12 4.46 -8.38 3.04
C ALA A 12 3.33 -8.69 2.06
N PHE A 13 2.28 -9.38 2.52
CA PHE A 13 1.10 -9.68 1.72
C PHE A 13 0.29 -8.44 1.37
N ILE A 14 0.11 -7.49 2.29
CA ILE A 14 -0.53 -6.19 2.00
C ILE A 14 0.21 -5.48 0.86
N ARG A 15 1.54 -5.33 0.95
CA ARG A 15 2.33 -4.65 -0.10
C ARG A 15 2.21 -5.36 -1.44
N HIS A 16 2.34 -6.69 -1.44
CA HIS A 16 2.23 -7.49 -2.66
C HIS A 16 0.84 -7.35 -3.30
N LYS A 17 -0.23 -7.50 -2.52
CA LYS A 17 -1.61 -7.33 -2.98
C LYS A 17 -1.89 -5.92 -3.50
N ALA A 18 -1.37 -4.88 -2.83
CA ALA A 18 -1.52 -3.50 -3.29
C ALA A 18 -0.81 -3.29 -4.62
N LYS A 19 0.43 -3.78 -4.76
CA LYS A 19 1.18 -3.72 -6.01
C LYS A 19 0.43 -4.41 -7.16
N MET A 20 -0.11 -5.60 -6.94
CA MET A 20 -0.89 -6.32 -7.96
C MET A 20 -2.10 -5.49 -8.41
N ARG A 21 -2.86 -4.91 -7.47
CA ARG A 21 -4.01 -4.04 -7.80
C ARG A 21 -3.61 -2.80 -8.62
N VAL A 22 -2.45 -2.20 -8.32
CA VAL A 22 -1.93 -1.06 -9.08
C VAL A 22 -1.56 -1.47 -10.51
N LEU A 23 -0.81 -2.57 -10.65
CA LEU A 23 -0.39 -3.09 -11.96
C LEU A 23 -1.58 -3.55 -12.81
N GLU A 24 -2.60 -4.18 -12.20
CA GLU A 24 -3.84 -4.55 -12.87
C GLU A 24 -4.58 -3.32 -13.39
N ALA A 25 -4.73 -2.27 -12.57
CA ALA A 25 -5.36 -1.02 -12.99
C ALA A 25 -4.59 -0.32 -14.12
N GLU A 26 -3.25 -0.37 -14.09
CA GLU A 26 -2.39 0.12 -15.17
C GLU A 26 -2.60 -0.68 -16.47
N SER A 27 -2.67 -2.01 -16.38
CA SER A 27 -2.91 -2.88 -17.54
C SER A 27 -4.28 -2.65 -18.20
N MET A 28 -5.28 -2.21 -17.42
CA MET A 28 -6.62 -1.87 -17.91
C MET A 28 -6.73 -0.44 -18.46
N GLY A 29 -5.63 0.33 -18.52
CA GLY A 29 -5.64 1.72 -18.99
C GLY A 29 -6.29 2.71 -18.02
N ILE A 30 -6.56 2.29 -16.78
CA ILE A 30 -7.09 3.13 -15.69
C ILE A 30 -5.94 3.76 -14.90
N GLY A 31 -4.72 3.20 -15.01
CA GLY A 31 -3.51 3.71 -14.39
C GLY A 31 -2.88 4.88 -15.17
N CYS A 32 -2.29 5.81 -14.43
CA CYS A 32 -1.81 7.07 -14.99
C CYS A 32 -0.37 7.03 -15.52
N LEU A 33 0.55 6.21 -14.98
CA LEU A 33 1.97 6.29 -15.31
C LEU A 33 2.70 5.01 -14.87
N ALA A 34 3.92 4.82 -15.36
CA ALA A 34 4.83 3.77 -14.91
C ALA A 34 4.85 3.62 -13.37
N PHE A 35 4.78 2.36 -12.95
CA PHE A 35 4.79 1.96 -11.55
C PHE A 35 6.03 2.48 -10.80
N ASP A 36 5.80 3.13 -9.66
CA ASP A 36 6.78 3.75 -8.79
C ASP A 36 6.88 2.94 -7.49
N GLU A 37 7.78 1.95 -7.49
CA GLU A 37 8.03 1.07 -6.34
C GLU A 37 8.47 1.86 -5.09
N PRO A 38 9.40 2.84 -5.16
CA PRO A 38 9.77 3.67 -4.00
C PRO A 38 8.56 4.35 -3.34
N LEU A 39 7.68 4.97 -4.14
CA LEU A 39 6.48 5.61 -3.61
C LEU A 39 5.56 4.62 -2.89
N LEU A 40 5.35 3.42 -3.46
CA LEU A 40 4.53 2.39 -2.82
C LEU A 40 5.13 1.95 -1.47
N GLN A 41 6.46 1.81 -1.39
CA GLN A 41 7.15 1.43 -0.16
C GLN A 41 7.03 2.51 0.92
N GLU A 42 7.21 3.78 0.55
CA GLU A 42 7.04 4.93 1.44
C GLU A 42 5.61 4.96 2.00
N LEU A 43 4.60 4.87 1.12
CA LEU A 43 3.20 4.87 1.54
C LEU A 43 2.87 3.67 2.44
N SER A 44 3.39 2.49 2.13
CA SER A 44 3.19 1.32 2.98
C SER A 44 3.79 1.52 4.37
N THR A 45 4.95 2.17 4.46
CA THR A 45 5.62 2.44 5.73
C THR A 45 4.81 3.42 6.57
N THR A 46 4.36 4.52 5.97
CA THR A 46 3.52 5.53 6.62
C THR A 46 2.18 4.94 7.07
N LEU A 47 1.52 4.16 6.21
CA LEU A 47 0.24 3.51 6.53
C LEU A 47 0.40 2.55 7.71
N PHE A 48 1.47 1.75 7.72
CA PHE A 48 1.74 0.79 8.78
C PHE A 48 2.11 1.48 10.10
N GLN A 49 2.79 2.63 10.07
CA GLN A 49 3.18 3.36 11.28
C GLN A 49 2.05 4.22 11.88
N SER A 50 0.96 4.41 11.14
CA SER A 50 -0.21 5.15 11.64
C SER A 50 -0.93 4.39 12.76
N GLU A 51 -1.69 5.10 13.61
CA GLU A 51 -2.55 4.48 14.64
C GLU A 51 -3.55 3.47 14.05
N ARG A 52 -3.89 3.62 12.76
CA ARG A 52 -4.74 2.67 12.02
C ARG A 52 -4.03 1.36 11.71
N GLY A 53 -2.70 1.34 11.69
CA GLY A 53 -1.87 0.16 11.43
C GLY A 53 -1.82 -0.85 12.57
N ALA A 54 -2.45 -0.60 13.73
CA ALA A 54 -2.42 -1.49 14.89
C ALA A 54 -2.81 -2.94 14.55
N ALA A 55 -3.82 -3.14 13.69
CA ALA A 55 -4.26 -4.46 13.25
C ALA A 55 -3.16 -5.22 12.46
N ILE A 56 -2.24 -4.52 11.82
CA ILE A 56 -1.17 -5.09 11.00
C ILE A 56 -0.01 -5.63 11.86
N PHE A 57 0.07 -5.21 13.13
CA PHE A 57 1.06 -5.70 14.09
C PHE A 57 0.53 -6.86 14.96
N ILE A 58 -0.74 -7.24 14.81
CA ILE A 58 -1.31 -8.40 15.49
C ILE A 58 -0.73 -9.67 14.87
N ALA A 59 -0.33 -10.62 15.72
CA ALA A 59 0.05 -11.95 15.28
C ALA A 59 -1.21 -12.74 14.93
N TYR A 60 -1.41 -13.01 13.63
CA TYR A 60 -2.53 -13.84 13.18
C TYR A 60 -2.14 -15.32 13.16
N PRO A 61 -3.04 -16.22 13.64
CA PRO A 61 -2.74 -17.65 13.71
C PRO A 61 -2.76 -18.33 12.34
N ASN A 62 -3.43 -17.74 11.34
CA ASN A 62 -3.50 -18.25 9.98
C ASN A 62 -3.89 -17.16 8.98
N ARG A 63 -3.76 -17.46 7.68
CA ARG A 63 -4.10 -16.54 6.58
C ARG A 63 -5.57 -16.12 6.57
N GLN A 64 -6.51 -17.03 6.81
CA GLN A 64 -7.95 -16.72 6.79
C GLN A 64 -8.30 -15.62 7.81
N ALA A 65 -7.66 -15.63 8.97
CA ALA A 65 -7.85 -14.61 10.00
C ALA A 65 -7.27 -13.24 9.60
N ALA A 66 -6.26 -13.21 8.73
CA ALA A 66 -5.59 -11.99 8.27
C ALA A 66 -6.14 -11.45 6.93
N GLU A 67 -6.81 -12.27 6.13
CA GLU A 67 -7.15 -11.96 4.73
C GLU A 67 -8.00 -10.70 4.58
N ALA A 68 -9.01 -10.51 5.45
CA ALA A 68 -9.84 -9.32 5.44
C ALA A 68 -9.03 -8.04 5.70
N ILE A 69 -8.08 -8.11 6.64
CA ILE A 69 -7.17 -7.00 6.96
C ILE A 69 -6.23 -6.75 5.79
N GLU A 70 -5.65 -7.80 5.22
CA GLU A 70 -4.80 -7.67 4.05
C GLU A 70 -5.50 -6.96 2.90
N ASP A 71 -6.73 -7.37 2.59
CA ASP A 71 -7.47 -6.83 1.46
C ASP A 71 -7.89 -5.38 1.70
N GLN A 72 -8.33 -5.05 2.91
CA GLN A 72 -8.66 -3.68 3.29
C GLN A 72 -7.45 -2.75 3.14
N PHE A 73 -6.32 -3.09 3.78
CA PHE A 73 -5.13 -2.24 3.73
C PHE A 73 -4.48 -2.21 2.36
N ALA A 74 -4.53 -3.31 1.60
CA ALA A 74 -4.03 -3.34 0.23
C ALA A 74 -4.87 -2.48 -0.72
N LEU A 75 -6.20 -2.42 -0.51
CA LEU A 75 -7.08 -1.53 -1.26
C LEU A 75 -6.78 -0.06 -0.94
N GLU A 76 -6.71 0.30 0.35
CA GLU A 76 -6.40 1.67 0.80
C GLU A 76 -5.04 2.13 0.27
N LEU A 77 -4.02 1.27 0.32
CA LEU A 77 -2.69 1.56 -0.19
C LEU A 77 -2.70 1.79 -1.71
N ALA A 78 -3.40 0.94 -2.47
CA ALA A 78 -3.51 1.08 -3.91
C ALA A 78 -4.30 2.33 -4.33
N GLU A 79 -5.37 2.67 -3.62
CA GLU A 79 -6.15 3.90 -3.83
C GLU A 79 -5.34 5.16 -3.53
N THR A 80 -4.65 5.18 -2.39
CA THR A 80 -3.79 6.29 -1.98
C THR A 80 -2.66 6.51 -2.99
N TYR A 81 -2.01 5.43 -3.42
CA TYR A 81 -0.98 5.48 -4.47
C TYR A 81 -1.52 6.11 -5.76
N ARG A 82 -2.68 5.63 -6.26
CA ARG A 82 -3.30 6.16 -7.48
C ARG A 82 -3.66 7.64 -7.34
N TYR A 83 -4.26 8.01 -6.23
CA TYR A 83 -4.64 9.39 -5.94
C TYR A 83 -3.43 10.33 -5.96
N ILE A 84 -2.33 9.95 -5.31
CA ILE A 84 -1.10 10.75 -5.30
C ILE A 84 -0.49 10.86 -6.71
N LYS A 85 -0.44 9.75 -7.46
CA LYS A 85 0.08 9.75 -8.83
C LYS A 85 -0.76 10.64 -9.75
N GLN A 86 -2.09 10.57 -9.66
CA GLN A 86 -3.00 11.46 -10.40
C GLN A 86 -2.79 12.92 -10.03
N ARG A 87 -2.67 13.25 -8.73
CA ARG A 87 -2.42 14.63 -8.29
C ARG A 87 -1.05 15.17 -8.69
N LYS A 88 -0.01 14.33 -8.76
CA LYS A 88 1.30 14.74 -9.29
C LYS A 88 1.25 15.08 -10.79
N MET A 89 0.24 14.61 -11.53
CA MET A 89 0.02 14.99 -12.93
C MET A 89 -0.85 16.25 -13.08
N ASP A 90 -1.43 16.76 -12.00
CA ASP A 90 -2.16 18.02 -12.02
C ASP A 90 -1.19 19.19 -12.23
N THR A 91 -1.38 19.93 -13.32
CA THR A 91 -0.56 21.08 -13.70
C THR A 91 -0.49 22.15 -12.62
N GLN A 92 -1.53 22.31 -11.79
CA GLN A 92 -1.51 23.24 -10.66
C GLN A 92 -0.59 22.76 -9.54
N VAL A 93 -0.62 21.46 -9.22
CA VAL A 93 0.28 20.86 -8.23
C VAL A 93 1.73 20.89 -8.69
N GLN A 94 1.98 20.62 -9.97
CA GLN A 94 3.34 20.72 -10.54
C GLN A 94 3.90 22.15 -10.46
N ARG A 95 3.08 23.16 -10.77
CA ARG A 95 3.47 24.57 -10.63
C ARG A 95 3.79 24.94 -9.18
N LEU A 96 3.00 24.46 -8.23
CA LEU A 96 3.27 24.70 -6.80
C LEU A 96 4.55 23.99 -6.34
N ASN A 97 4.76 22.72 -6.73
CA ASN A 97 5.97 21.98 -6.39
C ASN A 97 7.24 22.57 -7.02
N SER A 98 7.15 23.27 -8.16
CA SER A 98 8.30 23.96 -8.76
C SER A 98 8.70 25.27 -8.06
N LEU A 99 7.89 25.74 -7.12
CA LEU A 99 8.14 26.97 -6.34
C LEU A 99 8.73 26.67 -4.95
N LEU A 100 8.90 25.40 -4.60
CA LEU A 100 9.55 24.90 -3.38
C LEU A 100 10.94 24.35 -3.71
#